data_AF-A0A7L1FT27-F1
#
_entry.id   AF-A0A7L1FT27-F1
#
_cell.length_a   1.000
_cell.length_b   1.000
_cell.length_c   1.000
_cell.angle_alpha   90.00
_cell.angle_beta   90.00
_cell.angle_gamma   90.00
#
_symmetry.space_group_name_H-M   'P 1'
#
loop_
_entity.id
_entity.type
_entity.pdbx_description
1 polymer ?
#
loop_
_entity_poly.entity_id
_entity_poly.type
_entity_poly.pdbx_seq_one_letter_code
_entity_poly.pdbx_strand_id
1 'polypeptide(L)'
;SKLLARSLFACGISTVLQTTLGSRLPLVQIPSFEYLVPAMVLSSHLSPSASTDRNGTAMASTCLVPHCRDTRSWADSLQEVSGAVLISGLIQLVLGVSGVCGWAARHCGPMVLAPSLSIIGLSAYKEAAFFCSTNWGVALLLMLLAVTFSQHLRSCHLPFCAWPRAWEGSTDDSVPTLRTFSVLLPFAGVCVVCAILSYFHIPWESLDVTMAQLSWANSTLNAPWIHIPYAGEWRWPLLTPRALAVGIAMAISCSMNSVGCYVLCRRLLRVPRLPPHACNRGLCMEGLGSLLAGLLGTPGGTASSIANTCATGLTQAGSRLSVQISALVCMVLGMSPRLAGLLTHIPLAVHGGVLCVTYAVAVGTGISYFQYTDIDSGRNIFIVGFAMFMALLVPRWFSTALAPLATGWVPLDLLFLSVLMAPVFLTGFLSFFLENTVSG
;
A
#
# COMPACT_ATOMS: atom_id res chain seq x y z
N SER A 1 -18.71 -1.23 0.76
CA SER A 1 -18.85 0.07 1.45
C SER A 1 -18.42 0.03 2.92
N LYS A 2 -18.99 -0.84 3.79
CA LYS A 2 -18.66 -0.85 5.24
C LYS A 2 -17.18 -1.09 5.57
N LEU A 3 -16.53 -2.08 4.94
CA LEU A 3 -15.10 -2.35 5.15
C LEU A 3 -14.21 -1.19 4.69
N LEU A 4 -14.55 -0.57 3.56
CA LEU A 4 -13.85 0.61 3.05
C LEU A 4 -14.02 1.81 4.00
N ALA A 5 -15.22 2.01 4.56
CA ALA A 5 -15.46 3.07 5.53
C ALA A 5 -14.60 2.87 6.79
N ARG A 6 -14.55 1.65 7.31
CA ARG A 6 -13.69 1.30 8.46
C ARG A 6 -12.20 1.49 8.18
N SER A 7 -11.72 1.12 6.98
CA SER A 7 -10.31 1.33 6.62
C SER A 7 -9.99 2.81 6.47
N LEU A 8 -10.86 3.61 5.85
CA LEU A 8 -10.71 5.06 5.73
C LEU A 8 -10.68 5.75 7.10
N PHE A 9 -11.53 5.32 8.03
CA PHE A 9 -11.54 5.82 9.39
C PHE A 9 -10.23 5.52 10.13
N ALA A 10 -9.78 4.25 10.10
CA ALA A 10 -8.51 3.84 10.70
C ALA A 10 -7.31 4.58 10.08
N CYS A 11 -7.29 4.72 8.75
CA CYS A 11 -6.24 5.42 8.02
C CYS A 11 -6.23 6.92 8.31
N GLY A 12 -7.39 7.55 8.45
CA GLY A 12 -7.51 8.96 8.85
C GLY A 12 -6.88 9.20 10.22
N ILE A 13 -7.24 8.40 11.22
CA ILE A 13 -6.66 8.47 12.57
C ILE A 13 -5.16 8.21 12.54
N SER A 14 -4.73 7.15 11.86
CA SER A 14 -3.31 6.78 11.72
C SER A 14 -2.50 7.90 11.03
N THR A 15 -3.06 8.57 10.03
CA THR A 15 -2.42 9.70 9.33
C THR A 15 -2.29 10.93 10.23
N VAL A 16 -3.31 11.25 11.03
CA VAL A 16 -3.21 12.34 12.02
C VAL A 16 -2.14 12.02 13.04
N LEU A 17 -2.11 10.80 13.60
CA LEU A 17 -1.08 10.37 14.54
C LEU A 17 0.32 10.43 13.93
N GLN A 18 0.49 9.97 12.69
CA GLN A 18 1.76 9.94 12.00
C GLN A 18 2.34 11.34 11.75
N THR A 19 1.48 12.28 11.34
CA THR A 19 1.90 13.66 11.01
C THR A 19 2.13 14.53 12.26
N THR A 20 1.49 14.22 13.39
CA THR A 20 1.59 14.98 14.64
C THR A 20 2.64 14.40 15.60
N LEU A 21 2.50 13.12 15.97
CA LEU A 21 3.27 12.43 17.00
C LEU A 21 4.30 11.46 16.43
N GLY A 22 4.10 10.95 15.21
CA GLY A 22 4.95 9.95 14.57
C GLY A 22 6.23 10.54 13.96
N SER A 23 6.45 10.24 12.68
CA SER A 23 7.61 10.73 11.93
C SER A 23 7.57 12.22 11.64
N ARG A 24 6.38 12.85 11.72
CA ARG A 24 6.13 14.23 11.31
C ARG A 24 6.52 14.49 9.85
N LEU A 25 6.53 13.47 9.00
CA LEU A 25 6.58 13.67 7.56
C LEU A 25 5.15 13.84 7.01
N PRO A 26 4.95 14.52 5.87
CA PRO A 26 3.65 14.62 5.21
C PRO A 26 3.28 13.28 4.53
N LEU A 27 3.11 12.23 5.33
CA LEU A 27 2.83 10.86 4.89
C LEU A 27 1.39 10.50 5.19
N VAL A 28 0.65 10.14 4.14
CA VAL A 28 -0.68 9.55 4.26
C VAL A 28 -0.54 8.06 4.59
N GLN A 29 -1.29 7.60 5.59
CA GLN A 29 -1.42 6.18 5.93
C GLN A 29 -2.58 5.58 5.13
N ILE A 30 -2.36 4.39 4.55
CA ILE A 30 -3.35 3.67 3.73
C ILE A 30 -3.35 2.18 4.10
N PRO A 31 -4.39 1.41 3.74
CA PRO A 31 -4.26 -0.04 3.73
C PRO A 31 -3.15 -0.45 2.76
N SER A 32 -2.16 -1.20 3.25
CA SER A 32 -0.98 -1.54 2.45
C SER A 32 -1.13 -2.86 1.70
N PHE A 33 -0.57 -2.91 0.48
CA PHE A 33 -0.49 -4.12 -0.35
C PHE A 33 0.33 -5.24 0.33
N GLU A 34 1.24 -4.88 1.23
CA GLU A 34 2.06 -5.84 2.00
C GLU A 34 1.23 -6.76 2.90
N TYR A 35 -0.01 -6.38 3.22
CA TYR A 35 -0.94 -7.23 3.97
C TYR A 35 -1.74 -8.17 3.05
N LEU A 36 -1.82 -7.88 1.75
CA LEU A 36 -2.71 -8.57 0.82
C LEU A 36 -2.20 -9.99 0.53
N VAL A 37 -0.91 -10.14 0.21
CA VAL A 37 -0.32 -11.45 -0.09
C VAL A 37 -0.36 -12.39 1.12
N PRO A 38 0.09 -11.99 2.33
CA PRO A 38 -0.03 -12.84 3.51
C PRO A 38 -1.49 -13.15 3.89
N ALA A 39 -2.43 -12.21 3.69
CA ALA A 39 -3.85 -12.46 3.93
C ALA A 39 -4.45 -13.50 2.97
N MET A 40 -4.05 -13.48 1.69
CA MET A 40 -4.45 -14.49 0.71
C MET A 40 -3.86 -15.86 1.05
N VAL A 41 -2.59 -15.91 1.43
CA VAL A 41 -1.91 -17.14 1.87
C VAL A 41 -2.59 -17.73 3.11
N LEU A 42 -2.93 -16.88 4.08
CA LEU A 42 -3.69 -17.33 5.25
C LEU A 42 -5.05 -17.89 4.83
N SER A 43 -5.78 -17.19 3.96
CA SER A 43 -7.12 -17.57 3.54
C SER A 43 -7.17 -18.84 2.66
N SER A 44 -6.14 -19.11 1.85
CA SER A 44 -6.10 -20.26 0.94
C SER A 44 -5.70 -21.56 1.63
N HIS A 45 -4.91 -21.50 2.71
CA HIS A 45 -4.50 -22.67 3.51
C HIS A 45 -5.53 -23.09 4.57
N LEU A 46 -6.77 -22.58 4.48
CA LEU A 46 -7.91 -23.05 5.26
C LEU A 46 -8.66 -24.19 4.54
N SER A 47 -8.08 -25.40 4.52
CA SER A 47 -8.81 -26.69 4.40
C SER A 47 -7.90 -27.86 4.84
N PRO A 48 -8.39 -28.90 5.52
CA PRO A 48 -9.32 -28.95 6.65
C PRO A 48 -8.56 -29.17 7.98
N SER A 49 -9.02 -28.53 9.06
CA SER A 49 -8.67 -28.96 10.41
C SER A 49 -9.27 -30.34 10.66
N ALA A 50 -8.43 -31.35 10.83
CA ALA A 50 -8.84 -32.64 11.39
C ALA A 50 -9.42 -32.40 12.80
N SER A 51 -10.74 -32.28 12.89
CA SER A 51 -11.44 -32.46 14.16
C SER A 51 -11.17 -33.89 14.60
N THR A 52 -10.38 -34.04 15.65
CA THR A 52 -10.07 -35.34 16.26
C THR A 52 -11.31 -35.79 17.03
N ASP A 53 -12.31 -36.31 16.32
CA ASP A 53 -13.37 -37.07 16.97
C ASP A 53 -12.77 -38.41 17.42
N ARG A 54 -12.93 -38.65 18.72
CA ARG A 54 -12.39 -39.76 19.47
C ARG A 54 -13.18 -41.03 19.14
N ASN A 55 -13.05 -41.53 17.92
CA ASN A 55 -13.42 -42.89 17.50
C ASN A 55 -12.59 -43.22 16.24
N GLY A 56 -11.58 -44.06 16.42
CA GLY A 56 -10.59 -44.36 15.40
C GLY A 56 -11.17 -45.09 14.20
N THR A 57 -11.32 -44.36 13.09
CA THR A 57 -11.12 -44.81 11.70
C THR A 57 -11.12 -43.57 10.80
N ALA A 58 -9.97 -42.94 10.57
CA ALA A 58 -9.85 -41.84 9.62
C ALA A 58 -9.17 -42.34 8.34
N MET A 59 -9.98 -42.61 7.31
CA MET A 59 -9.51 -42.57 5.93
C MET A 59 -9.45 -41.10 5.51
N ALA A 60 -8.29 -40.65 5.06
CA ALA A 60 -8.19 -39.39 4.33
C ALA A 60 -9.00 -39.52 3.04
N SER A 61 -10.25 -39.07 3.05
CA SER A 61 -11.05 -38.98 1.83
C SER A 61 -10.54 -37.80 1.03
N THR A 62 -9.58 -38.07 0.14
CA THR A 62 -9.29 -37.20 -1.00
C THR A 62 -10.58 -37.12 -1.83
N CYS A 63 -11.31 -36.00 -1.73
CA CYS A 63 -12.53 -35.79 -2.52
C CYS A 63 -12.17 -35.66 -4.00
N LEU A 64 -12.35 -36.76 -4.73
CA LEU A 64 -12.14 -36.90 -6.17
C LEU A 64 -13.47 -36.62 -6.92
N VAL A 65 -14.10 -35.46 -6.72
CA VAL A 65 -15.29 -34.99 -7.48
C VAL A 65 -15.32 -33.44 -7.56
N PRO A 66 -15.75 -32.79 -8.66
CA PRO A 66 -15.55 -31.35 -8.92
C PRO A 66 -16.46 -30.37 -8.16
N HIS A 67 -17.12 -30.79 -7.06
CA HIS A 67 -18.16 -29.98 -6.39
C HIS A 67 -18.05 -29.90 -4.85
N CYS A 68 -16.91 -30.27 -4.26
CA CYS A 68 -16.64 -29.96 -2.85
C CYS A 68 -16.23 -28.49 -2.70
N ARG A 69 -17.22 -27.62 -2.59
CA ARG A 69 -17.06 -26.24 -2.14
C ARG A 69 -16.99 -26.27 -0.60
N ASP A 70 -15.80 -26.48 -0.04
CA ASP A 70 -15.51 -26.24 1.38
C ASP A 70 -15.69 -24.73 1.65
N THR A 71 -16.95 -24.31 1.80
CA THR A 71 -17.32 -22.91 2.03
C THR A 71 -17.25 -22.63 3.53
N ARG A 72 -16.04 -22.58 4.07
CA ARG A 72 -15.89 -21.77 5.29
C ARG A 72 -16.31 -20.34 4.95
N SER A 73 -17.13 -19.75 5.80
CA SER A 73 -17.74 -18.44 5.50
C SER A 73 -16.63 -17.40 5.33
N TRP A 74 -16.72 -16.55 4.31
CA TRP A 74 -15.79 -15.43 4.08
C TRP A 74 -15.58 -14.57 5.34
N ALA A 75 -16.60 -14.54 6.21
CA ALA A 75 -16.55 -13.88 7.51
C ALA A 75 -15.54 -14.51 8.49
N ASP A 76 -15.33 -15.83 8.47
CA ASP A 76 -14.35 -16.51 9.33
C ASP A 76 -12.92 -16.25 8.87
N SER A 77 -12.65 -16.31 7.56
CA SER A 77 -11.33 -15.98 7.01
C SER A 77 -10.95 -14.53 7.29
N LEU A 78 -11.89 -13.60 7.13
CA LEU A 78 -11.66 -12.20 7.49
C LEU A 78 -11.40 -11.99 8.98
N GLN A 79 -12.06 -12.75 9.86
CA GLN A 79 -11.85 -12.66 11.30
C GLN A 79 -10.45 -13.15 11.71
N GLU A 80 -9.92 -14.17 11.04
CA GLU A 80 -8.57 -14.66 11.26
C GLU A 80 -7.52 -13.70 10.69
N VAL A 81 -7.76 -13.14 9.50
CA VAL A 81 -6.90 -12.12 8.90
C VAL A 81 -6.87 -10.84 9.75
N SER A 82 -8.00 -10.38 10.29
CA SER A 82 -8.01 -9.22 11.19
C SER A 82 -7.24 -9.48 12.49
N GLY A 83 -7.21 -10.73 12.97
CA GLY A 83 -6.31 -11.18 14.03
C GLY A 83 -4.84 -11.07 13.66
N ALA A 84 -4.46 -11.48 12.46
CA ALA A 84 -3.09 -11.31 11.95
C ALA A 84 -2.69 -9.83 11.83
N VAL A 85 -3.60 -8.96 11.38
CA VAL A 85 -3.39 -7.50 11.31
C VAL A 85 -3.20 -6.90 12.71
N LEU A 86 -3.99 -7.34 13.69
CA LEU A 86 -3.84 -6.90 15.09
C LEU A 86 -2.45 -7.28 15.63
N ILE A 87 -2.03 -8.53 15.41
CA ILE A 87 -0.70 -9.02 15.80
C ILE A 87 0.39 -8.21 15.11
N SER A 88 0.23 -7.92 13.82
CA SER A 88 1.17 -7.08 13.07
C SER A 88 1.35 -5.71 13.72
N GLY A 89 0.23 -5.05 14.08
CA GLY A 89 0.27 -3.75 14.76
C GLY A 89 0.97 -3.81 16.13
N LEU A 90 0.77 -4.88 16.91
CA LEU A 90 1.47 -5.08 18.19
C LEU A 90 2.98 -5.20 17.97
N ILE A 91 3.40 -5.98 16.98
CA ILE A 91 4.82 -6.20 16.68
C ILE A 91 5.46 -4.90 16.16
N GLN A 92 4.79 -4.18 15.27
CA GLN A 92 5.25 -2.87 14.79
C GLN A 92 5.42 -1.86 15.92
N LEU A 93 4.47 -1.85 16.87
CA LEU A 93 4.57 -1.02 18.07
C LEU A 93 5.81 -1.37 18.88
N VAL A 94 6.06 -2.66 19.13
CA VAL A 94 7.26 -3.14 19.84
C VAL A 94 8.54 -2.80 19.09
N LEU A 95 8.58 -2.98 17.76
CA LEU A 95 9.72 -2.62 16.91
C LEU A 95 9.99 -1.10 16.90
N GLY A 96 8.94 -0.30 16.95
CA GLY A 96 9.03 1.16 17.07
C GLY A 96 9.60 1.59 18.43
N VAL A 97 9.09 1.02 19.53
CA VAL A 97 9.52 1.36 20.90
C VAL A 97 10.93 0.87 21.21
N SER A 98 11.28 -0.35 20.79
CA SER A 98 12.62 -0.94 20.98
C SER A 98 13.73 -0.19 20.24
N GLY A 99 13.37 0.60 19.23
CA GLY A 99 14.29 1.43 18.47
C GLY A 99 15.01 0.73 17.32
N VAL A 100 14.65 -0.52 17.04
CA VAL A 100 15.23 -1.36 15.98
C VAL A 100 15.11 -0.70 14.60
N CYS A 101 13.98 -0.03 14.33
CA CYS A 101 13.72 0.65 13.07
C CYS A 101 14.76 1.76 12.76
N GLY A 102 15.02 2.62 13.74
CA GLY A 102 16.00 3.70 13.64
C GLY A 102 17.45 3.21 13.69
N TRP A 103 17.69 2.01 14.22
CA TRP A 103 18.98 1.33 14.11
C TRP A 103 19.19 0.78 12.70
N ALA A 104 18.20 0.07 12.15
CA ALA A 104 18.24 -0.49 10.80
C ALA A 104 18.40 0.62 9.74
N ALA A 105 17.61 1.69 9.82
CA ALA A 105 17.70 2.83 8.90
C ALA A 105 19.07 3.55 8.94
N ARG A 106 19.85 3.41 10.02
CA ARG A 106 21.22 3.95 10.11
C ARG A 106 22.27 3.02 9.52
N HIS A 107 22.05 1.71 9.56
CA HIS A 107 23.00 0.71 9.07
C HIS A 107 22.76 0.30 7.61
N CYS A 108 21.59 0.61 7.05
CA CYS A 108 21.32 0.41 5.62
C CYS A 108 22.05 1.49 4.79
N GLY A 109 23.17 1.09 4.18
CA GLY A 109 23.91 1.90 3.23
C GLY A 109 23.14 2.15 1.92
N PRO A 110 23.67 3.01 1.03
CA PRO A 110 23.04 3.30 -0.26
C PRO A 110 22.95 2.05 -1.16
N MET A 111 23.82 1.05 -0.98
CA MET A 111 23.76 -0.25 -1.68
C MET A 111 22.55 -1.10 -1.29
N VAL A 112 22.03 -0.99 -0.07
CA VAL A 112 20.77 -1.64 0.32
C VAL A 112 19.57 -0.79 -0.09
N LEU A 113 19.66 0.52 0.14
CA LEU A 113 18.54 1.43 -0.06
C LEU A 113 18.16 1.58 -1.54
N ALA A 114 19.14 1.70 -2.45
CA ALA A 114 18.87 1.90 -3.87
C ALA A 114 18.08 0.74 -4.52
N PRO A 115 18.50 -0.55 -4.42
CA PRO A 115 17.73 -1.66 -4.97
C PRO A 115 16.40 -1.85 -4.23
N SER A 116 16.36 -1.67 -2.90
CA SER A 116 15.10 -1.79 -2.13
C SER A 116 14.05 -0.78 -2.58
N LEU A 117 14.42 0.50 -2.75
CA LEU A 117 13.52 1.55 -3.25
C LEU A 117 13.11 1.32 -4.71
N SER A 118 14.01 0.76 -5.52
CA SER A 118 13.69 0.41 -6.91
C SER A 118 12.68 -0.75 -6.97
N ILE A 119 12.85 -1.78 -6.14
CA ILE A 119 11.93 -2.92 -6.07
C ILE A 119 10.60 -2.55 -5.42
N ILE A 120 10.57 -1.63 -4.46
CA ILE A 120 9.32 -1.03 -3.96
C ILE A 120 8.48 -0.50 -5.14
N GLY A 121 9.13 0.19 -6.09
CA GLY A 121 8.51 0.67 -7.32
C GLY A 121 8.10 -0.47 -8.28
N LEU A 122 9.04 -1.36 -8.59
CA LEU A 122 8.85 -2.41 -9.59
C LEU A 122 7.85 -3.48 -9.17
N SER A 123 7.75 -3.81 -7.88
CA SER A 123 6.94 -4.92 -7.38
C SER A 123 5.43 -4.74 -7.58
N ALA A 124 4.94 -3.49 -7.61
CA ALA A 124 3.51 -3.19 -7.79
C ALA A 124 3.02 -3.28 -9.25
N TYR A 125 3.86 -3.76 -10.18
CA TYR A 125 3.51 -3.80 -11.60
C TYR A 125 2.34 -4.72 -11.92
N LYS A 126 2.16 -5.83 -11.18
CA LYS A 126 1.08 -6.80 -11.43
C LYS A 126 -0.28 -6.20 -11.07
N GLU A 127 -0.32 -5.50 -9.96
CA GLU A 127 -1.48 -4.83 -9.38
C GLU A 127 -1.86 -3.64 -10.25
N ALA A 128 -0.88 -2.83 -10.67
CA ALA A 128 -1.10 -1.75 -11.62
C ALA A 128 -1.63 -2.28 -12.97
N ALA A 129 -1.06 -3.36 -13.51
CA ALA A 129 -1.52 -3.98 -14.75
C ALA A 129 -2.93 -4.56 -14.63
N PHE A 130 -3.26 -5.21 -13.51
CA PHE A 130 -4.60 -5.72 -13.24
C PHE A 130 -5.63 -4.59 -13.24
N PHE A 131 -5.35 -3.46 -12.58
CA PHE A 131 -6.26 -2.32 -12.59
C PHE A 131 -6.37 -1.65 -13.97
N CYS A 132 -5.26 -1.51 -14.69
CA CYS A 132 -5.24 -0.98 -16.07
C CYS A 132 -5.99 -1.87 -17.06
N SER A 133 -5.99 -3.20 -16.87
CA SER A 133 -6.66 -4.14 -17.77
C SER A 133 -8.17 -3.99 -17.85
N THR A 134 -8.79 -3.28 -16.90
CA THR A 134 -10.22 -2.94 -16.97
C THR A 134 -10.52 -1.97 -18.11
N ASN A 135 -9.65 -0.98 -18.35
CA ASN A 135 -9.74 -0.09 -19.49
C ASN A 135 -8.39 0.60 -19.76
N TRP A 136 -7.62 0.07 -20.71
CA TRP A 136 -6.31 0.62 -21.05
C TRP A 136 -6.40 2.02 -21.63
N GLY A 137 -7.46 2.36 -22.37
CA GLY A 137 -7.65 3.69 -22.94
C GLY A 137 -7.74 4.79 -21.88
N VAL A 138 -8.56 4.57 -20.84
CA VAL A 138 -8.70 5.49 -19.71
C VAL A 138 -7.41 5.58 -18.91
N ALA A 139 -6.75 4.45 -18.64
CA ALA A 139 -5.49 4.43 -17.91
C ALA A 139 -4.36 5.15 -18.67
N LEU A 140 -4.22 4.91 -19.98
CA LEU A 140 -3.25 5.59 -20.84
C LEU A 140 -3.52 7.07 -20.96
N LEU A 141 -4.79 7.47 -21.11
CA LEU A 141 -5.16 8.88 -21.10
C LEU A 141 -4.73 9.56 -19.80
N LEU A 142 -4.98 8.94 -18.65
CA LEU A 142 -4.55 9.46 -17.36
C LEU A 142 -3.03 9.56 -17.26
N MET A 143 -2.30 8.52 -17.68
CA MET A 143 -0.84 8.49 -17.65
C MET A 143 -0.24 9.59 -18.54
N LEU A 144 -0.73 9.73 -19.78
CA LEU A 144 -0.27 10.74 -20.72
C LEU A 144 -0.54 12.14 -20.19
N LEU A 145 -1.74 12.37 -19.66
CA LEU A 145 -2.13 13.66 -19.09
C LEU A 145 -1.30 13.99 -17.84
N ALA A 146 -1.02 13.02 -16.97
CA ALA A 146 -0.15 13.21 -15.82
C ALA A 146 1.30 13.50 -16.21
N VAL A 147 1.83 12.84 -17.24
CA VAL A 147 3.19 13.11 -17.75
C VAL A 147 3.27 14.48 -18.43
N THR A 148 2.28 14.87 -19.23
CA THR A 148 2.26 16.19 -19.88
C THR A 148 2.16 17.32 -18.86
N PHE A 149 1.28 17.22 -17.86
CA PHE A 149 1.19 18.23 -16.80
C PHE A 149 2.40 18.25 -15.87
N SER A 150 2.99 17.10 -15.53
CA SER A 150 4.15 17.05 -14.63
C SER A 150 5.47 17.44 -15.28
N GLN A 151 5.76 16.96 -16.49
CA GLN A 151 7.06 17.09 -17.14
C GLN A 151 7.08 18.21 -18.18
N HIS A 152 6.09 18.25 -19.09
CA HIS A 152 6.11 19.17 -20.23
C HIS A 152 5.60 20.57 -19.87
N LEU A 153 4.55 20.67 -19.05
CA LEU A 153 3.95 21.94 -18.65
C LEU A 153 4.48 22.47 -17.30
N ARG A 154 5.63 21.94 -16.85
CA ARG A 154 6.25 22.30 -15.57
C ARG A 154 6.53 23.80 -15.44
N SER A 155 6.86 24.46 -16.55
CA SER A 155 7.24 25.88 -16.61
C SER A 155 6.11 26.80 -17.05
N CYS A 156 4.92 26.25 -17.38
CA CYS A 156 3.79 27.05 -17.83
C CYS A 156 3.05 27.60 -16.61
N HIS A 157 2.84 28.92 -16.57
CA HIS A 157 2.03 29.59 -15.57
C HIS A 157 0.60 29.75 -16.14
N LEU A 158 -0.41 29.24 -15.42
CA LEU A 158 -1.81 29.50 -15.79
C LEU A 158 -2.14 30.98 -15.51
N PRO A 159 -2.61 31.75 -16.51
CA PRO A 159 -2.97 33.16 -16.32
C PRO A 159 -4.17 33.36 -15.39
N PHE A 160 -4.96 32.30 -15.12
CA PHE A 160 -6.23 32.36 -14.39
C PHE A 160 -6.12 32.43 -12.85
N CYS A 161 -4.93 32.27 -12.26
CA CYS A 161 -4.76 32.29 -10.79
C CYS A 161 -4.18 33.60 -10.23
N ALA A 162 -4.03 34.65 -11.05
CA ALA A 162 -3.73 35.99 -10.55
C ALA A 162 -5.02 36.61 -9.99
N TRP A 163 -5.44 36.20 -8.80
CA TRP A 163 -6.39 37.00 -8.04
C TRP A 163 -5.67 38.28 -7.61
N PRO A 164 -6.19 39.48 -7.93
CA PRO A 164 -5.54 40.73 -7.52
C PRO A 164 -5.78 40.91 -6.03
N ARG A 165 -4.97 40.27 -5.20
CA ARG A 165 -4.89 40.60 -3.78
C ARG A 165 -3.76 41.62 -3.64
N ALA A 166 -4.10 42.87 -3.96
CA ALA A 166 -3.30 44.01 -3.59
C ALA A 166 -3.30 44.12 -2.07
N TRP A 167 -2.23 43.67 -1.43
CA TRP A 167 -1.79 44.17 -0.15
C TRP A 167 -0.26 44.14 -0.15
N GLU A 168 0.32 45.33 0.04
CA GLU A 168 1.72 45.65 -0.12
C GLU A 168 2.63 44.77 0.75
N GLY A 169 3.75 44.33 0.17
CA GLY A 169 4.94 43.97 0.94
C GLY A 169 5.18 42.48 1.20
N SER A 170 5.18 41.63 0.17
CA SER A 170 6.00 40.42 0.19
C SER A 170 6.31 39.97 -1.23
N THR A 171 7.60 39.83 -1.57
CA THR A 171 8.08 39.14 -2.77
C THR A 171 7.70 37.66 -2.65
N ASP A 172 6.51 37.30 -3.13
CA ASP A 172 6.04 35.92 -3.16
C ASP A 172 6.43 35.31 -4.50
N ASP A 173 7.42 34.41 -4.48
CA ASP A 173 7.83 33.65 -5.66
C ASP A 173 6.62 32.88 -6.18
N SER A 174 6.16 33.23 -7.39
CA SER A 174 5.00 32.63 -8.03
C SER A 174 5.20 31.12 -8.23
N VAL A 175 4.66 30.32 -7.32
CA VAL A 175 4.71 28.85 -7.40
C VAL A 175 3.97 28.40 -8.67
N PRO A 176 4.56 27.55 -9.54
CA PRO A 176 3.91 27.09 -10.75
C PRO A 176 2.67 26.24 -10.40
N THR A 177 1.49 26.85 -10.54
CA THR A 177 0.18 26.29 -10.19
C THR A 177 -0.12 24.98 -10.93
N LEU A 178 0.35 24.82 -12.16
CA LEU A 178 0.17 23.57 -12.93
C LEU A 178 0.93 22.38 -12.32
N ARG A 179 2.10 22.62 -11.74
CA ARG A 179 2.90 21.57 -11.09
C ARG A 179 2.21 21.06 -9.83
N THR A 180 1.65 21.96 -9.01
CA THR A 180 0.95 21.59 -7.77
C THR A 180 -0.31 20.76 -8.02
N PHE A 181 -1.01 20.98 -9.15
CA PHE A 181 -2.21 20.23 -9.53
C PHE A 181 -1.94 19.07 -10.51
N SER A 182 -0.68 18.69 -10.71
CA SER A 182 -0.25 17.69 -11.70
C SER A 182 -0.89 16.30 -11.56
N VAL A 183 -1.48 15.95 -10.41
CA VAL A 183 -2.18 14.67 -10.20
C VAL A 183 -3.70 14.85 -10.22
N LEU A 184 -4.20 15.96 -9.65
CA LEU A 184 -5.63 16.25 -9.57
C LEU A 184 -6.23 16.60 -10.94
N LEU A 185 -5.51 17.39 -11.73
CA LEU A 185 -6.00 17.89 -13.02
C LEU A 185 -6.11 16.77 -14.08
N PRO A 186 -5.16 15.81 -14.19
CA PRO A 186 -5.37 14.60 -14.97
C PRO A 186 -6.58 13.78 -14.54
N PHE A 187 -6.75 13.59 -13.23
CA PHE A 187 -7.88 12.84 -12.68
C PHE A 187 -9.21 13.51 -13.06
N ALA A 188 -9.32 14.82 -12.87
CA ALA A 188 -10.50 15.60 -13.25
C ALA A 188 -10.76 15.54 -14.76
N GLY A 189 -9.72 15.70 -15.59
CA GLY A 189 -9.82 15.62 -17.04
C GLY A 189 -10.35 14.26 -17.52
N VAL A 190 -9.82 13.17 -16.96
CA VAL A 190 -10.31 11.81 -17.27
C VAL A 190 -11.75 11.62 -16.82
N CYS A 191 -12.13 12.09 -15.63
CA CYS A 191 -13.52 12.02 -15.16
C CYS A 191 -14.48 12.78 -16.08
N VAL A 192 -14.09 13.96 -16.58
CA VAL A 192 -14.86 14.75 -17.53
C VAL A 192 -15.02 14.00 -18.86
N VAL A 193 -13.92 13.43 -19.39
CA VAL A 193 -13.98 12.63 -20.63
C VAL A 193 -14.89 11.41 -20.46
N CYS A 194 -14.81 10.71 -19.33
CA CYS A 194 -15.70 9.59 -19.02
C CYS A 194 -17.17 10.04 -18.93
N ALA A 195 -17.46 11.19 -18.32
CA ALA A 195 -18.81 11.72 -18.24
C ALA A 195 -19.37 12.11 -19.62
N ILE A 196 -18.54 12.71 -20.48
CA ILE A 196 -18.90 13.06 -21.86
C ILE A 196 -19.19 11.80 -22.69
N LEU A 197 -18.31 10.80 -22.63
CA LEU A 197 -18.50 9.53 -23.32
C LEU A 197 -19.79 8.81 -22.87
N SER A 198 -20.08 8.87 -21.57
CA SER A 198 -21.33 8.33 -21.00
C SER A 198 -22.57 9.08 -21.49
N TYR A 199 -22.48 10.39 -21.72
CA TYR A 199 -23.58 11.21 -22.25
C TYR A 199 -23.87 10.89 -23.73
N PHE A 200 -22.83 10.66 -24.53
CA PHE A 200 -22.98 10.33 -25.95
C PHE A 200 -23.32 8.86 -26.25
N HIS A 201 -23.51 8.03 -25.22
CA HIS A 201 -23.79 6.59 -25.35
C HIS A 201 -22.80 5.83 -26.26
N ILE A 202 -21.55 6.30 -26.39
CA ILE A 202 -20.54 5.65 -27.22
C ILE A 202 -20.08 4.39 -26.46
N PRO A 203 -20.22 3.18 -27.05
CA PRO A 203 -19.77 1.94 -26.42
C PRO A 203 -18.24 1.87 -26.46
N TRP A 204 -17.59 2.51 -25.49
CA TRP A 204 -16.18 2.33 -25.21
C TRP A 204 -16.02 1.02 -24.42
N GLU A 205 -15.12 0.14 -24.86
CA GLU A 205 -15.01 -1.28 -24.51
C GLU A 205 -15.52 -1.66 -23.10
N SER A 206 -16.63 -2.42 -23.14
CA SER A 206 -17.12 -3.45 -22.22
C SER A 206 -17.10 -3.21 -20.69
N LEU A 207 -18.31 -2.98 -20.19
CA LEU A 207 -18.92 -3.78 -19.11
C LEU A 207 -18.28 -3.70 -17.71
N ASP A 208 -18.40 -2.55 -17.05
CA ASP A 208 -18.48 -2.54 -15.58
C ASP A 208 -19.31 -1.38 -15.00
N VAL A 209 -19.58 -0.35 -15.80
CA VAL A 209 -20.53 0.71 -15.41
C VAL A 209 -21.94 0.14 -15.18
N THR A 210 -22.34 -0.89 -15.94
CA THR A 210 -23.65 -1.55 -15.81
C THR A 210 -23.73 -2.55 -14.65
N MET A 211 -22.65 -3.27 -14.31
CA MET A 211 -22.56 -4.10 -13.09
C MET A 211 -22.49 -3.23 -11.82
N ALA A 212 -21.78 -2.10 -11.90
CA ALA A 212 -21.79 -1.07 -10.86
C ALA A 212 -23.18 -0.42 -10.72
N GLN A 213 -23.91 -0.17 -11.82
CA GLN A 213 -25.29 0.35 -11.83
C GLN A 213 -26.37 -0.69 -11.43
N LEU A 214 -26.14 -2.00 -11.54
CA LEU A 214 -27.08 -3.01 -11.01
C LEU A 214 -26.87 -3.25 -9.51
N SER A 215 -25.62 -3.15 -9.02
CA SER A 215 -25.30 -3.13 -7.58
C SER A 215 -25.76 -1.82 -6.88
N TRP A 216 -25.86 -0.73 -7.66
CA TRP A 216 -26.20 0.64 -7.25
C TRP A 216 -27.59 0.79 -6.61
N ALA A 217 -28.60 0.04 -7.02
CA ALA A 217 -29.95 0.20 -6.47
C ALA A 217 -30.14 -0.47 -5.09
N ASN A 218 -29.43 -1.56 -4.81
CA ASN A 218 -29.73 -2.38 -3.62
C ASN A 218 -28.82 -2.11 -2.41
N SER A 219 -27.61 -1.57 -2.61
CA SER A 219 -26.58 -1.56 -1.55
C SER A 219 -26.25 -0.17 -0.95
N THR A 220 -26.42 0.93 -1.70
CA THR A 220 -26.20 2.30 -1.21
C THR A 220 -27.45 2.93 -0.60
N LEU A 221 -28.65 2.58 -1.08
CA LEU A 221 -29.94 3.08 -0.59
C LEU A 221 -30.27 2.63 0.84
N ASN A 222 -29.72 1.50 1.31
CA ASN A 222 -29.96 0.94 2.65
C ASN A 222 -28.83 1.19 3.66
N ALA A 223 -27.72 1.82 3.27
CA ALA A 223 -26.64 2.11 4.21
C ALA A 223 -26.97 3.34 5.08
N PRO A 224 -26.55 3.41 6.36
CA PRO A 224 -26.71 4.61 7.18
C PRO A 224 -25.80 5.76 6.70
N TRP A 225 -26.25 7.00 6.90
CA TRP A 225 -25.48 8.21 6.58
C TRP A 225 -24.33 8.44 7.55
N ILE A 226 -24.56 8.19 8.84
CA ILE A 226 -23.57 8.30 9.90
C ILE A 226 -23.55 6.98 10.64
N HIS A 227 -22.39 6.36 10.70
CA HIS A 227 -22.12 5.13 11.41
C HIS A 227 -20.68 5.15 11.90
N ILE A 228 -20.50 5.38 13.19
CA ILE A 228 -19.18 5.41 13.82
C ILE A 228 -18.69 3.96 13.93
N PRO A 229 -17.59 3.57 13.26
CA PRO A 229 -17.06 2.23 13.37
C PRO A 229 -16.46 2.05 14.78
N TYR A 230 -16.91 1.03 15.50
CA TYR A 230 -16.40 0.69 16.83
C TYR A 230 -15.77 -0.70 16.83
N ALA A 231 -14.82 -0.91 17.73
CA ALA A 231 -14.10 -2.18 17.85
C ALA A 231 -15.07 -3.33 18.16
N GLY A 232 -14.91 -4.46 17.45
CA GLY A 232 -15.73 -5.65 17.68
C GLY A 232 -17.15 -5.62 17.09
N GLU A 233 -17.56 -4.56 16.38
CA GLU A 233 -18.90 -4.46 15.75
C GLU A 233 -19.20 -5.61 14.78
N TRP A 234 -18.19 -6.07 14.02
CA TRP A 234 -18.36 -7.24 13.16
C TRP A 234 -18.19 -8.51 13.97
N ARG A 235 -16.95 -8.82 14.38
CA ARG A 235 -16.54 -9.91 15.28
C ARG A 235 -15.21 -9.50 15.89
N TRP A 236 -14.91 -9.99 17.10
CA TRP A 236 -13.57 -9.81 17.67
C TRP A 236 -12.52 -10.56 16.84
N PRO A 237 -11.32 -9.99 16.64
CA PRO A 237 -10.25 -10.65 15.88
C PRO A 237 -9.89 -12.02 16.48
N LEU A 238 -9.75 -13.04 15.63
CA LEU A 238 -9.44 -14.39 16.06
C LEU A 238 -7.92 -14.60 16.06
N LEU A 239 -7.35 -14.89 17.23
CA LEU A 239 -5.92 -15.14 17.41
C LEU A 239 -5.65 -16.64 17.32
N THR A 240 -5.25 -17.12 16.14
CA THR A 240 -4.76 -18.48 15.92
C THR A 240 -3.22 -18.48 15.81
N PRO A 241 -2.54 -19.61 16.03
CA PRO A 241 -1.09 -19.70 15.78
C PRO A 241 -0.73 -19.43 14.30
N ARG A 242 -1.66 -19.68 13.36
CA ARG A 242 -1.50 -19.31 11.94
C ARG A 242 -1.55 -17.79 11.76
N ALA A 243 -2.54 -17.14 12.37
CA ALA A 243 -2.65 -15.68 12.38
C ALA A 243 -1.44 -15.03 13.05
N LEU A 244 -0.86 -15.65 14.08
CA LEU A 244 0.40 -15.19 14.70
C LEU A 244 1.57 -15.21 13.72
N ALA A 245 1.79 -16.35 13.06
CA ALA A 245 2.85 -16.50 12.07
C ALA A 245 2.74 -15.49 10.91
N VAL A 246 1.53 -15.38 10.34
CA VAL A 246 1.24 -14.45 9.25
C VAL A 246 1.33 -12.99 9.73
N GLY A 247 0.86 -12.70 10.94
CA GLY A 247 0.95 -11.38 11.56
C GLY A 247 2.40 -10.92 11.78
N ILE A 248 3.29 -11.83 12.17
CA ILE A 248 4.75 -11.56 12.25
C ILE A 248 5.30 -11.21 10.86
N ALA A 249 4.96 -12.00 9.84
CA ALA A 249 5.41 -11.73 8.48
C ALA A 249 4.91 -10.38 7.94
N MET A 250 3.61 -10.08 8.14
CA MET A 250 3.01 -8.79 7.80
C MET A 250 3.73 -7.63 8.50
N ALA A 251 4.07 -7.78 9.79
CA ALA A 251 4.77 -6.75 10.55
C ALA A 251 6.14 -6.45 9.95
N ILE A 252 6.92 -7.48 9.62
CA ILE A 252 8.27 -7.36 9.08
C ILE A 252 8.23 -6.68 7.70
N SER A 253 7.42 -7.19 6.77
CA SER A 253 7.32 -6.66 5.41
C SER A 253 6.83 -5.21 5.41
N CYS A 254 5.78 -4.92 6.17
CA CYS A 254 5.24 -3.57 6.28
C CYS A 254 6.21 -2.60 6.96
N SER A 255 6.97 -3.05 7.98
CA SER A 255 7.98 -2.19 8.64
C SER A 255 9.08 -1.79 7.66
N MET A 256 9.60 -2.74 6.87
CA MET A 256 10.62 -2.44 5.86
C MET A 256 10.11 -1.49 4.78
N ASN A 257 8.89 -1.74 4.29
CA ASN A 257 8.24 -0.88 3.32
C ASN A 257 8.07 0.56 3.82
N SER A 258 7.63 0.74 5.07
CA SER A 258 7.43 2.06 5.66
C SER A 258 8.72 2.80 5.95
N VAL A 259 9.80 2.10 6.35
CA VAL A 259 11.14 2.70 6.43
C VAL A 259 11.60 3.18 5.05
N GLY A 260 11.39 2.36 4.01
CA GLY A 260 11.64 2.75 2.61
C GLY A 260 10.87 4.02 2.24
N CYS A 261 9.59 4.10 2.62
CA CYS A 261 8.75 5.26 2.40
C CYS A 261 9.29 6.54 3.09
N TYR A 262 9.82 6.43 4.32
CA TYR A 262 10.42 7.55 5.04
C TYR A 262 11.67 8.09 4.32
N VAL A 263 12.53 7.18 3.86
CA VAL A 263 13.74 7.51 3.09
C VAL A 263 13.36 8.13 1.74
N LEU A 264 12.38 7.57 1.06
CA LEU A 264 11.86 8.05 -0.22
C LEU A 264 11.26 9.46 -0.11
N CYS A 265 10.41 9.69 0.91
CA CYS A 265 9.78 10.98 1.16
C CYS A 265 10.82 12.07 1.41
N ARG A 266 11.81 11.79 2.26
CA ARG A 266 12.94 12.69 2.50
C ARG A 266 13.65 13.07 1.21
N ARG A 267 13.90 12.09 0.34
CA ARG A 267 14.61 12.29 -0.93
C ARG A 267 13.82 13.21 -1.85
N LEU A 268 12.52 12.94 -2.03
CA LEU A 268 11.64 13.70 -2.90
C LEU A 268 11.41 15.15 -2.41
N LEU A 269 11.35 15.34 -1.09
CA LEU A 269 11.19 16.65 -0.46
C LEU A 269 12.53 17.37 -0.19
N ARG A 270 13.67 16.74 -0.49
CA ARG A 270 15.04 17.27 -0.27
C ARG A 270 15.30 17.70 1.19
N VAL A 271 14.71 16.99 2.15
CA VAL A 271 14.87 17.25 3.59
C VAL A 271 16.15 16.57 4.11
N PRO A 272 16.87 17.10 5.13
CA PRO A 272 18.03 16.44 5.76
C PRO A 272 17.71 15.05 6.33
N ARG A 273 18.77 14.28 6.67
CA ARG A 273 18.64 12.87 7.09
C ARG A 273 17.70 12.77 8.29
N LEU A 274 16.76 11.82 8.23
CA LEU A 274 15.81 11.66 9.34
C LEU A 274 16.56 11.21 10.58
N PRO A 275 16.30 11.84 11.74
CA PRO A 275 16.81 11.32 12.98
C PRO A 275 16.18 9.94 13.27
N PRO A 276 16.94 9.01 13.84
CA PRO A 276 16.52 7.63 14.10
C PRO A 276 15.25 7.54 14.97
N HIS A 277 15.14 8.44 15.95
CA HIS A 277 13.97 8.51 16.84
C HIS A 277 12.69 8.92 16.08
N ALA A 278 12.78 9.64 14.96
CA ALA A 278 11.62 9.96 14.15
C ALA A 278 11.12 8.74 13.36
N CYS A 279 12.02 7.88 12.86
CA CYS A 279 11.63 6.62 12.23
C CYS A 279 10.95 5.69 13.25
N ASN A 280 11.50 5.59 14.46
CA ASN A 280 10.93 4.80 15.55
C ASN A 280 9.54 5.27 15.97
N ARG A 281 9.36 6.58 16.16
CA ARG A 281 8.05 7.18 16.45
C ARG A 281 7.07 6.97 15.30
N GLY A 282 7.54 7.08 14.05
CA GLY A 282 6.74 6.82 12.86
C GLY A 282 6.18 5.40 12.85
N LEU A 283 7.06 4.40 13.01
CA LEU A 283 6.64 3.01 13.02
C LEU A 283 5.72 2.67 14.21
N CYS A 284 5.96 3.29 15.36
CA CYS A 284 5.10 3.16 16.55
C CYS A 284 3.67 3.65 16.29
N MET A 285 3.52 4.86 15.70
CA MET A 285 2.18 5.39 15.35
C MET A 285 1.50 4.58 14.25
N GLU A 286 2.27 4.07 13.29
CA GLU A 286 1.77 3.17 12.24
C GLU A 286 1.28 1.83 12.83
N GLY A 287 2.01 1.27 13.79
CA GLY A 287 1.59 0.10 14.56
C GLY A 287 0.28 0.33 15.33
N LEU A 288 0.11 1.50 15.96
CA LEU A 288 -1.16 1.90 16.60
C LEU A 288 -2.31 1.97 15.60
N GLY A 289 -2.06 2.51 14.40
CA GLY A 289 -3.05 2.52 13.32
C GLY A 289 -3.43 1.11 12.84
N SER A 290 -2.45 0.22 12.71
CA SER A 290 -2.65 -1.19 12.36
C SER A 290 -3.40 -1.96 13.44
N LEU A 291 -3.15 -1.65 14.72
CA LEU A 291 -3.93 -2.19 15.85
C LEU A 291 -5.40 -1.77 15.75
N LEU A 292 -5.65 -0.49 15.53
CA LEU A 292 -7.01 0.04 15.37
C LEU A 292 -7.71 -0.60 14.16
N ALA A 293 -7.02 -0.72 13.03
CA ALA A 293 -7.50 -1.40 11.82
C ALA A 293 -7.92 -2.86 12.12
N GLY A 294 -7.06 -3.64 12.79
CA GLY A 294 -7.36 -5.00 13.22
C GLY A 294 -8.59 -5.10 14.14
N LEU A 295 -8.70 -4.19 15.12
CA LEU A 295 -9.86 -4.11 16.04
C LEU A 295 -11.18 -3.75 15.35
N LEU A 296 -11.12 -2.92 14.30
CA LEU A 296 -12.27 -2.59 13.45
C LEU A 296 -12.60 -3.71 12.46
N GLY A 297 -11.81 -4.78 12.42
CA GLY A 297 -12.02 -5.93 11.56
C GLY A 297 -11.65 -5.68 10.10
N THR A 298 -10.70 -4.78 9.83
CA THR A 298 -10.21 -4.55 8.47
C THR A 298 -9.17 -5.61 8.08
N PRO A 299 -9.16 -6.10 6.82
CA PRO A 299 -8.24 -7.14 6.38
C PRO A 299 -6.81 -6.65 6.12
N GLY A 300 -6.56 -5.33 6.16
CA GLY A 300 -5.23 -4.74 5.99
C GLY A 300 -4.92 -3.76 7.11
N GLY A 301 -3.67 -3.77 7.57
CA GLY A 301 -3.14 -2.76 8.50
C GLY A 301 -2.82 -1.45 7.79
N THR A 302 -2.53 -0.42 8.57
CA THR A 302 -2.16 0.90 8.03
C THR A 302 -0.66 0.94 7.76
N ALA A 303 -0.26 1.43 6.59
CA ALA A 303 1.13 1.74 6.30
C ALA A 303 1.31 3.03 5.52
N SER A 304 2.55 3.50 5.49
CA SER A 304 2.91 4.74 4.80
C SER A 304 2.78 4.58 3.28
N SER A 305 1.99 5.45 2.65
CA SER A 305 1.68 5.36 1.23
C SER A 305 2.85 5.80 0.34
N ILE A 306 3.41 4.85 -0.41
CA ILE A 306 4.41 5.11 -1.46
C ILE A 306 3.80 5.97 -2.58
N ALA A 307 2.59 5.62 -3.04
CA ALA A 307 1.91 6.36 -4.10
C ALA A 307 1.72 7.84 -3.74
N ASN A 308 1.25 8.14 -2.52
CA ASN A 308 1.12 9.51 -2.03
C ASN A 308 2.47 10.21 -1.91
N THR A 309 3.49 9.51 -1.44
CA THR A 309 4.84 10.06 -1.29
C THR A 309 5.43 10.46 -2.64
N CYS A 310 5.30 9.60 -3.64
CA CYS A 310 5.71 9.88 -5.01
C CYS A 310 4.87 10.98 -5.67
N ALA A 311 3.55 10.99 -5.44
CA ALA A 311 2.68 12.07 -5.89
C ALA A 311 3.11 13.42 -5.29
N THR A 312 3.48 13.45 -4.01
CA THR A 312 4.05 14.64 -3.35
C THR A 312 5.39 15.05 -3.99
N GLY A 313 6.19 14.08 -4.44
CA GLY A 313 7.40 14.35 -5.23
C GLY A 313 7.11 15.02 -6.58
N LEU A 314 5.99 14.68 -7.24
CA LEU A 314 5.58 15.33 -8.49
C LEU A 314 5.04 16.75 -8.24
N THR A 315 4.13 16.89 -7.27
CA THR A 315 3.46 18.16 -6.97
C THR A 315 4.32 19.15 -6.19
N GLN A 316 5.37 18.67 -5.52
CA GLN A 316 6.21 19.43 -4.56
C GLN A 316 5.42 20.08 -3.42
N ALA A 317 4.19 19.62 -3.15
CA ALA A 317 3.34 20.13 -2.10
C ALA A 317 3.61 19.41 -0.75
N GLY A 318 4.76 19.70 -0.13
CA GLY A 318 5.24 19.03 1.09
C GLY A 318 4.61 19.48 2.41
N SER A 319 3.43 20.13 2.41
CA SER A 319 2.82 20.68 3.62
C SER A 319 2.15 19.61 4.47
N ARG A 320 2.49 19.56 5.77
CA ARG A 320 1.84 18.66 6.75
C ARG A 320 0.36 18.98 6.94
N LEU A 321 0.00 20.26 6.90
CA LEU A 321 -1.38 20.72 7.12
C LEU A 321 -2.31 20.18 6.02
N SER A 322 -1.84 20.13 4.77
CA SER A 322 -2.59 19.52 3.66
C SER A 322 -2.92 18.05 3.94
N VAL A 323 -1.92 17.29 4.41
CA VAL A 323 -2.08 15.87 4.77
C VAL A 323 -2.96 15.68 6.01
N GLN A 324 -2.92 16.60 6.98
CA GLN A 324 -3.79 16.55 8.15
C GLN A 324 -5.25 16.84 7.80
N ILE A 325 -5.51 17.81 6.91
CA ILE A 325 -6.85 18.10 6.41
C ILE A 325 -7.38 16.90 5.62
N SER A 326 -6.58 16.30 4.74
CA SER A 326 -7.01 15.10 4.01
C SER A 326 -7.29 13.93 4.95
N ALA A 327 -6.53 13.78 6.03
CA ALA A 327 -6.78 12.77 7.07
C ALA A 327 -8.11 12.99 7.82
N LEU A 328 -8.43 14.24 8.17
CA LEU A 328 -9.72 14.58 8.78
C LEU A 328 -10.88 14.30 7.82
N VAL A 329 -10.73 14.64 6.54
CA VAL A 329 -11.71 14.30 5.51
C VAL A 329 -11.88 12.78 5.38
N CYS A 330 -10.79 12.01 5.36
CA CYS A 330 -10.84 10.54 5.35
C CYS A 330 -11.55 9.98 6.59
N MET A 331 -11.35 10.57 7.76
CA MET A 331 -12.04 10.17 8.99
C MET A 331 -13.55 10.41 8.89
N VAL A 332 -13.97 11.58 8.41
CA VAL A 332 -15.39 11.91 8.19
C VAL A 332 -16.02 10.99 7.13
N LEU A 333 -15.32 10.72 6.03
CA LEU A 333 -15.77 9.78 5.00
C LEU A 333 -15.88 8.35 5.56
N GLY A 334 -14.97 7.96 6.46
CA GLY A 334 -15.00 6.66 7.15
C GLY A 334 -16.16 6.49 8.13
N MET A 335 -16.69 7.59 8.68
CA MET A 335 -17.92 7.58 9.48
C MET A 335 -19.19 7.45 8.62
N SER A 336 -19.10 7.55 7.30
CA SER A 336 -20.26 7.46 6.40
C SER A 336 -20.09 6.33 5.37
N PRO A 337 -20.66 5.14 5.63
CA PRO A 337 -20.65 4.03 4.67
C PRO A 337 -21.27 4.38 3.32
N ARG A 338 -22.20 5.35 3.27
CA ARG A 338 -22.75 5.89 2.02
C ARG A 338 -21.69 6.67 1.22
N LEU A 339 -21.00 7.62 1.86
CA LEU A 339 -19.94 8.39 1.18
C LEU A 339 -18.76 7.49 0.80
N ALA A 340 -18.38 6.53 1.64
CA ALA A 340 -17.41 5.51 1.28
C ALA A 340 -17.88 4.67 0.07
N GLY A 341 -19.18 4.36 -0.01
CA GLY A 341 -19.79 3.77 -1.20
C GLY A 341 -19.61 4.64 -2.45
N LEU A 342 -19.73 5.96 -2.32
CA LEU A 342 -19.54 6.88 -3.44
C LEU A 342 -18.13 6.79 -4.05
N LEU A 343 -17.12 6.59 -3.21
CA LEU A 343 -15.73 6.43 -3.66
C LEU A 343 -15.50 5.17 -4.52
N THR A 344 -16.36 4.15 -4.37
CA THR A 344 -16.27 2.93 -5.19
C THR A 344 -16.71 3.14 -6.65
N HIS A 345 -17.29 4.30 -6.98
CA HIS A 345 -17.59 4.67 -8.37
C HIS A 345 -16.37 5.11 -9.18
N ILE A 346 -15.24 5.41 -8.52
CA ILE A 346 -14.03 5.78 -9.23
C ILE A 346 -13.54 4.54 -10.00
N PRO A 347 -13.41 4.61 -11.33
CA PRO A 347 -13.06 3.44 -12.15
C PRO A 347 -11.69 2.89 -11.76
N LEU A 348 -11.57 1.56 -11.83
CA LEU A 348 -10.35 0.86 -11.45
C LEU A 348 -9.16 1.24 -12.33
N ALA A 349 -9.40 1.46 -13.63
CA ALA A 349 -8.40 1.96 -14.59
C ALA A 349 -7.72 3.27 -14.14
N VAL A 350 -8.46 4.16 -13.47
CA VAL A 350 -7.90 5.41 -12.94
C VAL A 350 -6.95 5.13 -11.77
N HIS A 351 -7.30 4.20 -10.88
CA HIS A 351 -6.38 3.76 -9.83
C HIS A 351 -5.10 3.15 -10.42
N GLY A 352 -5.24 2.30 -11.45
CA GLY A 352 -4.12 1.72 -12.18
C GLY A 352 -3.19 2.79 -12.78
N GLY A 353 -3.74 3.78 -13.48
CA GLY A 353 -2.96 4.86 -14.07
C GLY A 353 -2.21 5.72 -13.04
N VAL A 354 -2.84 6.05 -11.90
CA VAL A 354 -2.15 6.75 -10.79
C VAL A 354 -1.02 5.89 -10.22
N LEU A 355 -1.24 4.60 -10.02
CA LEU A 355 -0.20 3.68 -9.53
C LEU A 355 0.96 3.58 -10.51
N CYS A 356 0.71 3.44 -11.82
CA CYS A 356 1.76 3.43 -12.84
C CYS A 356 2.67 4.67 -12.74
N VAL A 357 2.09 5.87 -12.70
CA VAL A 357 2.86 7.13 -12.65
C VAL A 357 3.63 7.26 -11.34
N THR A 358 2.98 6.98 -10.21
CA THR A 358 3.60 7.17 -8.89
C THR A 358 4.67 6.12 -8.57
N TYR A 359 4.47 4.86 -8.94
CA TYR A 359 5.48 3.82 -8.76
C TYR A 359 6.64 3.96 -9.76
N ALA A 360 6.41 4.48 -10.99
CA ALA A 360 7.51 4.85 -11.88
C ALA A 360 8.44 5.91 -11.26
N VAL A 361 7.88 6.90 -10.56
CA VAL A 361 8.67 7.87 -9.78
C VAL A 361 9.42 7.19 -8.63
N ALA A 362 8.82 6.19 -7.96
CA ALA A 362 9.52 5.40 -6.93
C ALA A 362 10.75 4.68 -7.52
N VAL A 363 10.58 3.99 -8.66
CA VAL A 363 11.68 3.33 -9.39
C VAL A 363 12.77 4.33 -9.75
N GLY A 364 12.42 5.44 -10.39
CA GLY A 364 13.39 6.47 -10.78
C GLY A 364 14.14 7.07 -9.58
N THR A 365 13.46 7.23 -8.44
CA THR A 365 14.09 7.72 -7.21
C THR A 365 15.04 6.68 -6.62
N GLY A 366 14.69 5.40 -6.64
CA GLY A 366 15.57 4.29 -6.26
C GLY A 366 16.82 4.22 -7.13
N ILE A 367 16.67 4.32 -8.46
CA ILE A 367 17.79 4.37 -9.40
C ILE A 367 18.69 5.57 -9.11
N SER A 368 18.11 6.73 -8.78
CA SER A 368 18.90 7.91 -8.44
C SER A 368 19.79 7.70 -7.21
N TYR A 369 19.45 6.78 -6.29
CA TYR A 369 20.28 6.52 -5.11
C TYR A 369 21.61 5.84 -5.45
N PHE A 370 21.71 5.16 -6.59
CA PHE A 370 22.97 4.57 -7.02
C PHE A 370 24.06 5.61 -7.33
N GLN A 371 23.72 6.90 -7.45
CA GLN A 371 24.72 7.97 -7.57
C GLN A 371 25.59 8.11 -6.30
N TYR A 372 25.17 7.54 -5.17
CA TYR A 372 25.91 7.54 -3.91
C TYR A 372 26.75 6.28 -3.71
N THR A 373 26.88 5.47 -4.76
CA THR A 373 27.60 4.20 -4.77
C THR A 373 28.52 4.14 -5.98
N ASP A 374 29.64 3.45 -5.85
CA ASP A 374 30.50 3.14 -6.98
C ASP A 374 29.89 1.99 -7.80
N ILE A 375 29.17 2.31 -8.88
CA ILE A 375 28.52 1.32 -9.75
C ILE A 375 29.53 0.68 -10.71
N ASP A 376 30.74 1.20 -10.85
CA ASP A 376 31.73 0.65 -11.78
C ASP A 376 32.41 -0.61 -11.21
N SER A 377 32.33 -0.80 -9.89
CA SER A 377 32.81 -2.00 -9.22
C SER A 377 31.95 -3.23 -9.56
N GLY A 378 32.57 -4.27 -10.11
CA GLY A 378 31.92 -5.55 -10.42
C GLY A 378 31.23 -6.19 -9.21
N ARG A 379 31.73 -5.98 -7.98
CA ARG A 379 31.07 -6.41 -6.74
C ARG A 379 29.69 -5.77 -6.63
N ASN A 380 29.64 -4.45 -6.74
CA ASN A 380 28.44 -3.68 -6.48
C ASN A 380 27.37 -3.94 -7.55
N ILE A 381 27.81 -4.08 -8.82
CA ILE A 381 26.95 -4.52 -9.93
C ILE A 381 26.31 -5.88 -9.61
N PHE A 382 27.11 -6.85 -9.16
CA PHE A 382 26.62 -8.18 -8.82
C PHE A 382 25.61 -8.14 -7.66
N ILE A 383 25.94 -7.47 -6.56
CA ILE A 383 25.06 -7.37 -5.37
C ILE A 383 23.70 -6.79 -5.76
N VAL A 384 23.70 -5.67 -6.49
CA VAL A 384 22.48 -4.97 -6.91
C VAL A 384 21.67 -5.82 -7.88
N GLY A 385 22.31 -6.34 -8.94
CA GLY A 385 21.64 -7.14 -9.97
C GLY A 385 21.03 -8.41 -9.39
N PHE A 386 21.79 -9.16 -8.58
CA PHE A 386 21.33 -10.40 -7.97
C PHE A 386 20.18 -10.16 -6.99
N ALA A 387 20.30 -9.16 -6.09
CA ALA A 387 19.26 -8.87 -5.10
C ALA A 387 17.94 -8.47 -5.76
N MET A 388 17.97 -7.57 -6.76
CA MET A 388 16.77 -7.14 -7.47
C MET A 388 16.14 -8.29 -8.28
N PHE A 389 16.94 -9.10 -8.96
CA PHE A 389 16.42 -10.21 -9.76
C PHE A 389 15.78 -11.28 -8.87
N MET A 390 16.45 -11.69 -7.79
CA MET A 390 15.93 -12.68 -6.84
C MET A 390 14.66 -12.17 -6.14
N ALA A 391 14.61 -10.88 -5.81
CA ALA A 391 13.44 -10.25 -5.21
C ALA A 391 12.16 -10.34 -6.06
N LEU A 392 12.28 -10.39 -7.39
CA LEU A 392 11.13 -10.59 -8.29
C LEU A 392 10.90 -12.06 -8.62
N LEU A 393 11.97 -12.82 -8.79
CA LEU A 393 11.93 -14.23 -9.18
C LEU A 393 11.29 -15.10 -8.09
N VAL A 394 11.75 -14.96 -6.85
CA VAL A 394 11.35 -15.84 -5.75
C VAL A 394 9.86 -15.72 -5.43
N PRO A 395 9.27 -14.52 -5.22
CA PRO A 395 7.82 -14.40 -5.07
C PRO A 395 7.05 -14.93 -6.27
N ARG A 396 7.56 -14.76 -7.50
CA ARG A 396 6.88 -15.27 -8.69
C ARG A 396 6.85 -16.80 -8.72
N TRP A 397 7.96 -17.46 -8.42
CA TRP A 397 8.03 -18.92 -8.35
C TRP A 397 7.07 -19.48 -7.28
N PHE A 398 7.12 -18.91 -6.07
CA PHE A 398 6.24 -19.30 -4.97
C PHE A 398 4.75 -19.09 -5.29
N SER A 399 4.40 -18.08 -6.12
CA SER A 399 3.00 -17.83 -6.54
C SER A 399 2.44 -18.88 -7.48
N THR A 400 3.32 -19.64 -8.15
CA THR A 400 2.95 -20.65 -9.15
C THR A 400 3.15 -22.09 -8.68
N ALA A 401 3.91 -22.29 -7.60
CA ALA A 401 4.21 -23.62 -7.06
C ALA A 401 3.02 -24.21 -6.29
N LEU A 402 2.65 -25.46 -6.57
CA LEU A 402 1.43 -26.09 -6.06
C LEU A 402 1.51 -26.55 -4.57
N ALA A 403 2.70 -26.58 -3.97
CA ALA A 403 2.92 -26.89 -2.55
C ALA A 403 4.35 -26.50 -2.14
N PRO A 404 4.63 -25.21 -1.90
CA PRO A 404 6.00 -24.73 -1.93
C PRO A 404 6.86 -25.04 -0.69
N LEU A 405 6.24 -25.22 0.48
CA LEU A 405 6.94 -25.57 1.72
C LEU A 405 6.15 -26.62 2.51
N ALA A 406 6.86 -27.63 3.00
CA ALA A 406 6.32 -28.65 3.90
C ALA A 406 7.35 -28.95 4.99
N THR A 407 7.53 -28.01 5.93
CA THR A 407 8.40 -28.22 7.11
C THR A 407 7.74 -29.12 8.16
N GLY A 408 6.45 -29.44 7.99
CA GLY A 408 5.64 -30.20 8.94
C GLY A 408 4.95 -29.32 10.00
N TRP A 409 5.30 -28.03 10.07
CA TRP A 409 4.72 -27.06 10.99
C TRP A 409 3.98 -25.96 10.21
N VAL A 410 2.65 -26.09 10.12
CA VAL A 410 1.80 -25.16 9.33
C VAL A 410 2.04 -23.68 9.65
N PRO A 411 2.15 -23.22 10.92
CA PRO A 411 2.45 -21.81 11.19
C PRO A 411 3.81 -21.37 10.65
N LEU A 412 4.82 -22.24 10.71
CA LEU A 412 6.16 -21.92 10.23
C LEU A 412 6.19 -21.82 8.70
N ASP A 413 5.52 -22.74 8.01
CA ASP A 413 5.37 -22.71 6.55
C ASP A 413 4.70 -21.40 6.09
N LEU A 414 3.63 -20.97 6.79
CA LEU A 414 2.92 -19.72 6.50
C LEU A 414 3.80 -18.49 6.73
N LEU A 415 4.61 -18.48 7.79
CA LEU A 415 5.55 -17.39 8.07
C LEU A 415 6.56 -17.26 6.92
N PHE A 416 7.25 -18.35 6.58
CA PHE A 416 8.26 -18.33 5.52
C PHE A 416 7.67 -17.98 4.17
N LEU A 417 6.53 -18.58 3.81
CA LEU A 417 5.86 -18.29 2.56
C LEU A 417 5.46 -16.81 2.47
N SER A 418 4.94 -16.24 3.56
CA SER A 418 4.54 -14.82 3.59
C SER A 418 5.73 -13.87 3.46
N VAL A 419 6.86 -14.18 4.12
CA VAL A 419 8.08 -13.36 4.09
C VAL A 419 8.80 -13.47 2.74
N LEU A 420 8.93 -14.68 2.19
CA LEU A 420 9.60 -14.93 0.90
C LEU A 420 8.83 -14.39 -0.29
N MET A 421 7.51 -14.22 -0.14
CA MET A 421 6.65 -13.58 -1.13
C MET A 421 6.72 -12.04 -1.09
N ALA A 422 7.35 -11.44 -0.08
CA ALA A 422 7.48 -9.99 0.04
C ALA A 422 8.77 -9.51 -0.68
N PRO A 423 8.66 -8.90 -1.87
CA PRO A 423 9.82 -8.55 -2.70
C PRO A 423 10.70 -7.49 -2.04
N VAL A 424 10.10 -6.52 -1.33
CA VAL A 424 10.82 -5.46 -0.62
C VAL A 424 11.66 -6.03 0.52
N PHE A 425 11.09 -6.97 1.28
CA PHE A 425 11.83 -7.68 2.34
C PHE A 425 13.01 -8.44 1.73
N LEU A 426 12.77 -9.23 0.69
CA LEU A 426 13.78 -10.09 0.09
C LEU A 426 14.93 -9.26 -0.52
N THR A 427 14.62 -8.14 -1.18
CA THR A 427 15.65 -7.23 -1.71
C THR A 427 16.51 -6.67 -0.59
N GLY A 428 15.88 -6.10 0.44
CA GLY A 428 16.61 -5.46 1.54
C GLY A 428 17.47 -6.46 2.31
N PHE A 429 16.95 -7.67 2.56
CA PHE A 429 17.70 -8.75 3.21
C PHE A 429 18.88 -9.21 2.36
N LEU A 430 18.68 -9.52 1.08
CA LEU A 430 19.75 -9.99 0.19
C LEU A 430 20.82 -8.93 -0.04
N SER A 431 20.43 -7.68 -0.30
CA SER A 431 21.38 -6.58 -0.46
C SER A 431 22.20 -6.35 0.81
N PHE A 432 21.56 -6.33 1.98
CA PHE A 432 22.27 -6.18 3.25
C PHE A 432 23.21 -7.37 3.54
N PHE A 433 22.74 -8.58 3.31
CA PHE A 433 23.54 -9.79 3.53
C PHE A 433 24.77 -9.81 2.62
N LEU A 434 24.60 -9.54 1.33
CA LEU A 434 25.68 -9.55 0.35
C LEU A 434 26.67 -8.39 0.55
N GLU A 435 26.19 -7.21 0.92
CA GLU A 435 27.06 -6.07 1.24
C GLU A 435 28.01 -6.38 2.41
N ASN A 436 27.57 -7.18 3.39
CA ASN A 436 28.40 -7.55 4.54
C ASN A 436 29.27 -8.80 4.33
N THR A 437 28.94 -9.65 3.35
CA THR A 437 29.63 -10.94 3.16
C THR A 437 30.59 -10.94 1.98
N VAL A 438 30.33 -10.13 0.94
CA VAL A 438 31.16 -10.09 -0.26
C VAL A 438 32.31 -9.11 -0.05
N SER A 439 33.54 -9.63 0.01
CA SER A 439 34.77 -8.85 0.11
C SER A 439 34.94 -7.91 -1.08
N GLY A 440 35.30 -6.65 -0.82
CA GLY A 440 35.56 -5.63 -1.85
C GLY A 440 35.86 -4.26 -1.29
#